data_AF-A0A4Q6FB81-F1
#
_entry.id   AF-A0A4Q6FB81-F1
#
_cell.length_a   1.000
_cell.length_b   1.000
_cell.length_c   1.000
_cell.angle_alpha   90.00
_cell.angle_beta   90.00
_cell.angle_gamma   90.00
#
_symmetry.space_group_name_H-M   'P 1'
#
loop_
_entity.id
_entity.type
_entity.pdbx_description
1 polymer ?
#
loop_
_entity_poly.entity_id
_entity_poly.type
_entity_poly.pdbx_seq_one_letter_code
_entity_poly.pdbx_strand_id
1 'polypeptide(L)'
;VYNLASKEKIDSDIFLFTDQRQVAAELLSGEKGLTLTHELGHFFGLGHEFKQNEAGEPLHPSIMGYSKKALIVTSWDFEAIRDLYGESFGPSTP
;
A
#
# COMPACT_ATOMS: atom_id res chain seq x y z
N VAL A 1 1.05 -16.25 -4.45
CA VAL A 1 2.42 -16.19 -5.02
C VAL A 1 3.26 -17.35 -4.47
N TYR A 2 4.27 -17.83 -5.18
CA TYR A 2 5.15 -18.90 -4.65
C TYR A 2 6.23 -18.29 -3.75
N ASN A 3 6.23 -18.59 -2.45
CA ASN A 3 7.24 -18.10 -1.52
C ASN A 3 8.49 -18.98 -1.59
N LEU A 4 9.65 -18.38 -1.89
CA LEU A 4 10.91 -19.10 -2.09
C LEU A 4 11.56 -19.60 -0.80
N ALA A 5 11.25 -18.99 0.34
CA ALA A 5 11.77 -19.36 1.65
C ALA A 5 10.99 -20.53 2.27
N SER A 6 9.66 -20.43 2.34
CA SER A 6 8.80 -21.48 2.92
C SER A 6 8.49 -22.63 1.95
N LYS A 7 8.69 -22.44 0.64
CA LYS A 7 8.30 -23.38 -0.44
C LYS A 7 6.80 -23.63 -0.55
N GLU A 8 5.99 -22.80 0.11
CA GLU A 8 4.54 -22.91 0.08
C GLU A 8 3.92 -21.93 -0.93
N LYS A 9 2.76 -22.33 -1.44
CA LYS A 9 1.91 -21.46 -2.25
C LYS A 9 1.07 -20.64 -1.27
N ILE A 10 1.52 -19.42 -1.00
CA ILE A 10 0.84 -18.51 -0.09
C ILE A 10 0.00 -17.52 -0.88
N ASP A 11 -1.10 -17.08 -0.28
CA ASP A 11 -1.77 -15.87 -0.76
C ASP A 11 -0.81 -14.67 -0.63
N SER A 12 -0.90 -13.68 -1.52
CA SER A 12 -0.01 -12.49 -1.48
C SER A 12 -0.03 -11.82 -0.11
N ASP A 13 -1.16 -11.91 0.56
CA ASP A 13 -1.52 -11.24 1.80
C ASP A 13 -0.78 -11.83 3.03
N ILE A 14 -0.10 -12.97 2.87
CA ILE A 14 0.55 -13.71 3.97
C ILE A 14 2.09 -13.52 4.00
N PHE A 15 2.68 -12.86 2.98
CA PHE A 15 4.14 -12.69 2.89
C PHE A 15 4.79 -12.05 4.11
N LEU A 16 4.07 -11.17 4.80
CA LEU A 16 4.55 -10.49 6.01
C LEU A 16 4.83 -11.45 7.16
N PHE A 17 4.13 -12.58 7.25
CA PHE A 17 4.15 -13.44 8.44
C PHE A 17 5.12 -14.63 8.33
N THR A 18 5.36 -15.18 7.13
CA THR A 18 6.25 -16.34 6.95
C THR A 18 7.73 -15.99 7.11
N ASP A 19 8.13 -14.77 6.74
CA ASP A 19 9.53 -14.30 6.77
C ASP A 19 9.72 -13.04 7.63
N GLN A 20 8.87 -12.89 8.66
CA GLN A 20 8.72 -11.64 9.43
C GLN A 20 10.02 -10.99 9.91
N ARG A 21 11.08 -11.76 10.20
CA ARG A 21 12.38 -11.22 10.63
C ARG A 21 13.16 -10.57 9.50
N GLN A 22 13.16 -11.19 8.32
CA GLN A 22 13.80 -10.62 7.14
C GLN A 22 12.99 -9.43 6.62
N VAL A 23 11.66 -9.56 6.59
CA VAL A 23 10.76 -8.46 6.20
C VAL A 23 10.89 -7.28 7.16
N ALA A 24 10.97 -7.51 8.48
CA ALA A 24 11.22 -6.45 9.45
C ALA A 24 12.57 -5.75 9.24
N ALA A 25 13.63 -6.50 8.94
CA ALA A 25 14.94 -5.91 8.64
C ALA A 25 14.92 -5.06 7.36
N GLU A 26 14.26 -5.53 6.31
CA GLU A 26 14.09 -4.83 5.03
C GLU A 26 13.14 -3.62 5.14
N LEU A 27 12.20 -3.65 6.11
CA LEU A 27 11.39 -2.49 6.47
C LEU A 27 12.21 -1.43 7.21
N LEU A 28 13.02 -1.86 8.18
CA LEU A 28 13.90 -0.97 8.96
C LEU A 28 15.02 -0.38 8.09
N SER A 29 15.46 -1.06 7.02
CA SER A 29 16.40 -0.54 6.03
C SER A 29 15.77 0.41 5.00
N GLY A 30 14.43 0.53 5.00
CA GLY A 30 13.67 1.37 4.07
C GLY A 30 13.39 0.71 2.71
N GLU A 31 13.94 -0.45 2.41
CA GLU A 31 13.77 -1.13 1.12
C GLU A 31 12.34 -1.63 0.89
N LYS A 32 11.61 -1.97 1.95
CA LYS A 32 10.20 -2.43 1.87
C LYS A 32 9.17 -1.45 2.40
N GLY A 33 9.57 -0.24 2.79
CA GLY A 33 8.65 0.75 3.37
C GLY A 33 7.45 1.08 2.47
N LEU A 34 7.68 1.12 1.15
CA LEU A 34 6.63 1.38 0.15
C LEU A 34 5.63 0.24 0.05
N THR A 35 6.13 -1.00 -0.01
CA THR A 35 5.27 -2.18 -0.07
C THR A 35 4.41 -2.28 1.19
N LEU A 36 4.98 -2.08 2.38
CA LEU A 36 4.18 -2.08 3.60
C LEU A 36 3.11 -0.99 3.60
N THR A 37 3.45 0.21 3.13
CA THR A 37 2.49 1.31 3.03
C THR A 37 1.34 0.97 2.06
N HIS A 38 1.64 0.30 0.94
CA HIS A 38 0.64 -0.22 -0.01
C HIS A 38 -0.28 -1.26 0.66
N GLU A 39 0.29 -2.27 1.32
CA GLU A 39 -0.49 -3.31 1.99
C GLU A 39 -1.34 -2.76 3.16
N LEU A 40 -0.83 -1.77 3.88
CA LEU A 40 -1.62 -1.05 4.90
C LEU A 40 -2.80 -0.31 4.26
N GLY A 41 -2.64 0.26 3.06
CA GLY A 41 -3.74 0.84 2.30
C GLY A 41 -4.85 -0.19 2.05
N HIS A 42 -4.52 -1.41 1.63
CA HIS A 42 -5.49 -2.50 1.49
C HIS A 42 -6.14 -2.88 2.82
N PHE A 43 -5.37 -2.93 3.90
CA PHE A 43 -5.90 -3.16 5.25
C PHE A 43 -6.94 -2.11 5.66
N PHE A 44 -6.74 -0.85 5.27
CA PHE A 44 -7.71 0.25 5.47
C PHE A 44 -8.80 0.32 4.38
N GLY A 45 -8.90 -0.68 3.51
CA GLY A 45 -9.98 -0.78 2.53
C GLY A 45 -9.74 -0.05 1.20
N LEU A 46 -8.54 0.49 0.95
CA LEU A 46 -8.21 1.04 -0.36
C LEU A 46 -8.07 -0.07 -1.39
N GLY A 47 -8.66 0.15 -2.56
CA GLY A 47 -8.39 -0.65 -3.75
C GLY A 47 -7.15 -0.17 -4.50
N HIS A 48 -6.70 -0.95 -5.48
CA HIS A 48 -5.65 -0.51 -6.39
C HIS A 48 -6.07 0.68 -7.26
N GLU A 49 -5.15 1.59 -7.53
CA GLU A 49 -5.32 2.69 -8.48
C GLU A 49 -4.66 2.34 -9.83
N PHE A 50 -5.48 1.89 -10.79
CA PHE A 50 -5.05 1.49 -12.13
C PHE A 50 -5.51 2.42 -13.24
N LYS A 51 -6.16 3.55 -12.93
CA LYS A 51 -6.60 4.48 -13.97
C LYS A 51 -5.39 5.04 -14.69
N GLN A 52 -5.45 4.99 -16.01
CA GLN A 52 -4.42 5.50 -16.90
C GLN A 52 -5.03 6.49 -17.89
N ASN A 53 -4.22 7.44 -18.36
CA ASN A 53 -4.56 8.30 -19.48
C ASN A 53 -4.37 7.55 -20.82
N GLU A 54 -4.69 8.19 -21.94
CA GLU A 54 -4.55 7.62 -23.29
C GLU A 54 -3.10 7.23 -23.65
N ALA A 55 -2.11 7.83 -22.98
CA ALA A 55 -0.70 7.51 -23.13
C ALA A 55 -0.23 6.33 -22.26
N GLY A 56 -1.14 5.68 -21.52
CA GLY A 56 -0.83 4.58 -20.60
C GLY A 56 -0.15 5.03 -19.30
N GLU A 57 -0.12 6.32 -19.03
CA GLU A 57 0.44 6.84 -17.78
C GLU A 57 -0.62 6.84 -16.67
N PRO A 58 -0.22 6.59 -15.40
CA PRO A 58 -1.13 6.67 -14.27
C PRO A 58 -1.80 8.03 -14.19
N LEU A 59 -3.12 8.03 -14.00
CA LEU A 59 -3.92 9.24 -13.89
C LEU A 59 -3.64 9.98 -12.57
N HIS A 60 -3.39 9.24 -11.51
CA HIS A 60 -3.07 9.77 -10.18
C HIS A 60 -1.77 9.17 -9.66
N PRO A 61 -0.90 9.98 -9.02
CA PRO A 61 0.21 9.44 -8.25
C PRO A 61 -0.36 8.86 -6.96
N SER A 62 -0.34 7.54 -6.81
CA SER A 62 -0.94 6.84 -5.67
C SER A 62 -0.02 5.72 -5.22
N ILE A 63 0.17 5.57 -3.91
CA ILE A 63 0.89 4.42 -3.35
C ILE A 63 0.16 3.11 -3.67
N MET A 64 -1.15 3.17 -3.93
CA MET A 64 -2.01 2.05 -4.34
C MET A 64 -1.90 1.71 -5.83
N GLY A 65 -1.13 2.48 -6.61
CA GLY A 65 -0.81 2.16 -8.00
C GLY A 65 0.55 1.48 -8.14
N TYR A 66 0.74 0.66 -9.17
CA TYR A 66 2.04 0.04 -9.48
C TYR A 66 3.04 0.98 -10.16
N SER A 67 2.69 2.26 -10.28
CA SER A 67 3.57 3.21 -10.92
C SER A 67 4.73 3.57 -10.00
N LYS A 68 5.96 3.50 -10.51
CA LYS A 68 7.15 4.02 -9.82
C LYS A 68 7.09 5.54 -9.56
N LYS A 69 5.99 6.21 -9.91
CA LYS A 69 5.81 7.66 -9.78
C LYS A 69 5.40 8.07 -8.36
N ALA A 70 4.81 7.18 -7.56
CA ALA A 70 4.46 7.45 -6.16
C ALA A 70 5.33 6.61 -5.22
N LEU A 71 6.39 7.23 -4.69
CA LEU A 71 7.26 6.65 -3.68
C LEU A 71 6.90 7.11 -2.27
N ILE A 72 5.74 7.74 -2.10
CA ILE A 72 5.20 8.22 -0.83
C ILE A 72 3.66 8.20 -0.92
N VAL A 73 2.99 8.21 0.23
CA VAL A 73 1.56 8.52 0.32
C VAL A 73 1.32 9.91 -0.25
N THR A 74 0.37 10.04 -1.15
CA THR A 74 0.03 11.33 -1.79
C THR A 74 -1.29 11.88 -1.26
N SER A 75 -1.67 13.08 -1.71
CA SER A 75 -3.00 13.64 -1.42
C SER A 75 -4.13 12.79 -1.99
N TRP A 76 -3.90 12.06 -3.09
CA TRP A 76 -4.89 11.17 -3.67
C TRP A 76 -5.23 10.01 -2.73
N ASP A 77 -4.20 9.38 -2.15
CA ASP A 77 -4.37 8.29 -1.19
C ASP A 77 -5.07 8.78 0.08
N PHE A 78 -4.76 10.00 0.53
CA PHE A 78 -5.37 10.61 1.70
C PHE A 78 -6.87 10.87 1.49
N GLU A 79 -7.26 11.47 0.36
CA GLU A 79 -8.68 11.71 0.06
C GLU A 79 -9.44 10.40 -0.13
N ALA A 80 -8.83 9.38 -0.73
CA ALA A 80 -9.47 8.07 -0.86
C ALA A 80 -9.77 7.42 0.50
N ILE A 81 -8.85 7.54 1.48
CA ILE A 81 -9.12 7.11 2.87
C ILE A 81 -10.22 7.97 3.51
N ARG A 82 -10.20 9.28 3.29
CA ARG A 82 -11.22 10.21 3.80
C ARG A 82 -12.61 9.86 3.26
N ASP A 83 -12.72 9.51 1.99
CA ASP A 83 -13.99 9.10 1.37
C ASP A 83 -14.53 7.79 1.95
N LEU A 84 -13.64 6.86 2.33
CA LEU A 84 -14.04 5.59 2.97
C LEU A 84 -14.54 5.77 4.40
N TYR A 85 -13.92 6.67 5.17
CA TYR A 85 -14.19 6.81 6.60
C TYR A 85 -14.94 8.11 6.99
N GLY A 86 -15.21 9.01 6.04
CA GLY A 86 -15.83 10.32 6.27
C GLY A 86 -14.88 11.40 6.81
N GLU A 87 -15.44 12.53 7.26
CA GLU A 87 -14.65 13.61 7.88
C GLU A 87 -14.14 13.21 9.28
N SER A 88 -12.86 12.79 9.33
CA SER A 88 -11.86 12.87 10.41
C SER A 88 -12.21 12.38 11.83
N PHE A 89 -11.35 11.49 12.33
CA PHE A 89 -11.00 11.30 13.75
C PHE A 89 -10.27 12.54 14.35
N GLY A 90 -10.78 13.75 14.12
CA GLY A 90 -10.33 14.96 14.79
C GLY A 90 -10.92 15.01 16.20
N PRO A 91 -10.30 15.71 17.17
CA PRO A 91 -10.94 15.90 18.46
C PRO A 91 -12.32 16.51 18.22
N SER A 92 -13.35 15.89 18.82
CA SER A 92 -14.68 16.47 18.88
C SER A 92 -14.54 17.92 19.34
N THR A 93 -15.05 18.85 18.53
CA THR A 93 -15.18 20.26 18.87
C THR A 93 -15.72 20.39 20.31
N PRO A 94 -15.18 21.30 21.15
CA PRO A 94 -15.56 21.43 22.55
C PRO A 94 -17.06 21.69 22.75
#